data_AF-A0A843ER58-F1
#
_entry.id   AF-A0A843ER58-F1
#
_cell.length_a   1.000
_cell.length_b   1.000
_cell.length_c   1.000
_cell.angle_alpha   90.00
_cell.angle_beta   90.00
_cell.angle_gamma   90.00
#
_symmetry.space_group_name_H-M   'P 1'
#
loop_
_entity.id
_entity.type
_entity.pdbx_description
1 polymer ?
#
loop_
_entity_poly.entity_id
_entity_poly.type
_entity_poly.pdbx_seq_one_letter_code
_entity_poly.pdbx_strand_id
1 'polypeptide(L)'
;KEEYKDKINSFSLNDTYANVYCESIDYDIDNTHTKVIYHDLKTIDGKIINGMIDIGCFAPGSHHILNVLAATTTALALGIDGETIQNALSNFKGIDGRTNVREIDEKNGLRIIEEINPGINTKAIESSINMIKDIDNYYILIGGKYGVTCEEIDEDKLSKFIQEYLTNNPKANLILTDELGKSLEKKINAMNEKQLKIEHIEDYHEAQNIAIENNKNILFIYRSNYSQVSKR
;
A
#
# COMPACT_ATOMS: atom_id res chain seq x y z
N LYS A 1 -21.20 -4.81 22.80
CA LYS A 1 -19.82 -4.27 22.93
C LYS A 1 -19.20 -4.58 24.29
N GLU A 2 -19.92 -4.49 25.41
CA GLU A 2 -19.40 -4.86 26.74
C GLU A 2 -19.10 -6.35 26.93
N GLU A 3 -19.88 -7.25 26.32
CA GLU A 3 -19.76 -8.71 26.48
C GLU A 3 -18.38 -9.31 26.12
N TYR A 4 -17.60 -8.60 25.31
CA TYR A 4 -16.28 -9.07 24.86
C TYR A 4 -15.13 -8.19 25.32
N LYS A 5 -15.40 -7.15 26.14
CA LYS A 5 -14.38 -6.18 26.57
C LYS A 5 -13.20 -6.86 27.28
N ASP A 6 -13.48 -7.90 28.06
CA ASP A 6 -12.46 -8.66 28.80
C ASP A 6 -11.94 -9.90 28.05
N LYS A 7 -12.30 -10.06 26.77
CA LYS A 7 -12.01 -11.26 25.95
C LYS A 7 -11.23 -10.96 24.67
N ILE A 8 -10.91 -9.70 24.38
CA ILE A 8 -10.34 -9.31 23.09
C ILE A 8 -8.98 -8.64 23.31
N ASN A 9 -7.94 -9.21 22.70
CA ASN A 9 -6.72 -8.46 22.44
C ASN A 9 -7.01 -7.46 21.31
N SER A 10 -6.75 -6.19 21.57
CA SER A 10 -6.95 -5.10 20.62
C SER A 10 -5.61 -4.58 20.10
N PHE A 11 -5.62 -4.02 18.89
CA PHE A 11 -4.47 -3.31 18.35
C PHE A 11 -4.87 -2.01 17.67
N SER A 12 -3.98 -1.02 17.71
CA SER A 12 -4.20 0.30 17.12
C SER A 12 -2.88 0.96 16.76
N LEU A 13 -2.85 1.79 15.73
CA LEU A 13 -1.66 2.58 15.42
C LEU A 13 -1.36 3.61 16.51
N ASN A 14 -2.42 4.23 17.05
CA ASN A 14 -2.30 5.49 17.82
C ASN A 14 -3.01 5.44 19.18
N ASP A 15 -3.88 4.45 19.41
CA ASP A 15 -4.62 4.35 20.66
C ASP A 15 -3.79 3.59 21.70
N THR A 16 -3.19 4.34 22.63
CA THR A 16 -2.36 3.78 23.70
C THR A 16 -3.17 2.94 24.70
N TYR A 17 -4.51 2.99 24.66
CA TYR A 17 -5.36 2.11 25.45
C TYR A 17 -5.56 0.73 24.79
N ALA A 18 -5.18 0.56 23.52
CA ALA A 18 -5.18 -0.74 22.88
C ALA A 18 -4.07 -1.63 23.46
N ASN A 19 -4.28 -2.95 23.52
CA ASN A 19 -3.30 -3.88 24.07
C ASN A 19 -2.00 -3.91 23.29
N VAL A 20 -2.05 -3.61 21.99
CA VAL A 20 -0.87 -3.53 21.13
C VAL A 20 -0.93 -2.23 20.32
N TYR A 21 0.09 -1.40 20.42
CA TYR A 21 0.16 -0.15 19.66
C TYR A 21 1.57 0.19 19.22
N CYS A 22 1.71 1.18 18.34
CA CYS A 22 3.02 1.64 17.86
C CYS A 22 3.47 2.93 18.56
N GLU A 23 4.77 3.03 18.80
CA GLU A 23 5.47 4.27 19.10
C GLU A 23 6.47 4.57 17.97
N SER A 24 6.56 5.84 17.57
CA SER A 24 7.56 6.36 16.62
C SER A 24 7.65 5.56 15.31
N ILE A 25 6.65 5.71 14.45
CA ILE A 25 6.67 5.08 13.12
C ILE A 25 7.53 5.94 12.18
N ASP A 26 8.67 5.39 11.76
CA ASP A 26 9.54 5.96 10.72
C ASP A 26 9.25 5.24 9.40
N TYR A 27 8.33 5.82 8.63
CA TYR A 27 7.93 5.26 7.34
C TYR A 27 9.06 5.35 6.33
N ASP A 28 9.40 4.20 5.76
CA ASP A 28 10.33 4.11 4.65
C ASP A 28 9.76 3.15 3.60
N ILE A 29 10.09 3.41 2.34
CA ILE A 29 9.53 2.65 1.23
C ILE A 29 10.01 1.20 1.22
N ASP A 30 11.18 0.92 1.80
CA ASP A 30 11.82 -0.40 1.83
C ASP A 30 11.78 -1.05 3.21
N ASN A 31 11.99 -0.25 4.26
CA ASN A 31 12.10 -0.76 5.61
C ASN A 31 11.58 0.25 6.65
N THR A 32 10.25 0.26 6.82
CA THR A 32 9.61 1.05 7.89
C THR A 32 10.03 0.51 9.25
N HIS A 33 10.47 1.40 10.12
CA HIS A 33 10.81 1.07 11.51
C HIS A 33 9.72 1.57 12.47
N THR A 34 9.39 0.74 13.44
CA THR A 34 8.44 1.10 14.50
C THR A 34 8.73 0.32 15.76
N LYS A 35 8.38 0.89 16.92
CA LYS A 35 8.38 0.16 18.17
C LYS A 35 6.96 -0.27 18.49
N VAL A 36 6.73 -1.57 18.58
CA VAL A 36 5.44 -2.12 19.02
C VAL A 36 5.47 -2.29 20.53
N ILE A 37 4.56 -1.61 21.22
CA ILE A 37 4.33 -1.76 22.65
C ILE A 37 3.14 -2.69 22.83
N TYR A 38 3.25 -3.62 23.79
CA TYR A 38 2.12 -4.43 24.20
C TYR A 38 1.96 -4.43 25.72
N HIS A 39 0.72 -4.32 26.17
CA HIS A 39 0.35 -4.37 27.57
C HIS A 39 -0.98 -5.08 27.76
N ASP A 40 -1.12 -5.71 28.92
CA ASP A 40 -2.29 -6.49 29.32
C ASP A 40 -2.76 -7.49 28.23
N LEU A 41 -1.84 -7.96 27.38
CA LEU A 41 -2.16 -8.87 26.28
C LEU A 41 -2.36 -10.27 26.82
N LYS A 42 -3.51 -10.87 26.53
CA LYS A 42 -3.87 -12.21 26.98
C LYS A 42 -3.44 -13.27 25.98
N THR A 43 -2.63 -14.22 26.40
CA THR A 43 -2.22 -15.37 25.60
C THR A 43 -3.26 -16.49 25.64
N ILE A 44 -3.11 -17.47 24.74
CA ILE A 44 -4.00 -18.63 24.62
C ILE A 44 -3.97 -19.54 25.85
N ASP A 45 -2.86 -19.54 26.61
CA ASP A 45 -2.74 -20.24 27.90
C ASP A 45 -3.21 -19.39 29.09
N GLY A 46 -3.78 -18.21 28.83
CA GLY A 46 -4.39 -17.32 29.82
C GLY A 46 -3.40 -16.44 30.59
N LYS A 47 -2.11 -16.43 30.22
CA LYS A 47 -1.14 -15.48 30.78
C LYS A 47 -1.42 -14.06 30.27
N ILE A 48 -1.01 -13.08 31.07
CA ILE A 48 -1.01 -11.67 30.70
C ILE A 48 0.44 -11.25 30.49
N ILE A 49 0.75 -10.69 29.33
CA ILE A 49 2.09 -10.27 28.96
C ILE A 49 2.17 -8.78 28.64
N ASN A 50 3.34 -8.20 28.91
CA ASN A 50 3.67 -6.81 28.68
C ASN A 50 5.10 -6.73 28.13
N GLY A 51 5.38 -5.77 27.26
CA GLY A 51 6.72 -5.57 26.72
C GLY A 51 6.74 -4.71 25.47
N MET A 52 7.85 -4.82 24.73
CA MET A 52 8.04 -4.14 23.46
C MET A 52 8.78 -5.01 22.45
N ILE A 53 8.58 -4.75 21.16
CA ILE A 53 9.31 -5.34 20.03
C ILE A 53 9.68 -4.20 19.08
N ASP A 54 10.96 -4.06 18.75
CA ASP A 54 11.39 -3.18 17.66
C ASP A 54 11.23 -3.92 16.33
N ILE A 55 10.51 -3.34 15.38
CA ILE A 55 10.20 -3.97 14.09
C ILE A 55 10.75 -3.09 12.97
N GLY A 56 11.56 -3.70 12.10
CA GLY A 56 11.89 -3.19 10.77
C GLY A 56 11.33 -4.15 9.74
N CYS A 57 10.43 -3.69 8.88
CA CYS A 57 9.84 -4.53 7.83
C CYS A 57 9.36 -3.71 6.63
N PHE A 58 9.07 -4.42 5.53
CA PHE A 58 8.42 -3.83 4.37
C PHE A 58 6.96 -3.47 4.71
N ALA A 59 6.75 -2.22 5.13
CA ALA A 59 5.45 -1.67 5.48
C ALA A 59 5.37 -0.17 5.13
N PRO A 60 5.38 0.17 3.83
CA PRO A 60 5.53 1.55 3.34
C PRO A 60 4.31 2.46 3.58
N GLY A 61 3.27 1.96 4.26
CA GLY A 61 2.04 2.72 4.52
C GLY A 61 1.36 2.30 5.81
N SER A 62 0.51 3.16 6.34
CA SER A 62 -0.15 2.95 7.65
C SER A 62 -1.00 1.68 7.72
N HIS A 63 -1.65 1.29 6.62
CA HIS A 63 -2.42 0.06 6.54
C HIS A 63 -1.52 -1.19 6.59
N HIS A 64 -0.28 -1.11 6.10
CA HIS A 64 0.71 -2.18 6.28
C HIS A 64 1.08 -2.33 7.74
N ILE A 65 1.30 -1.23 8.46
CA ILE A 65 1.58 -1.27 9.91
C ILE A 65 0.37 -1.83 10.68
N LEU A 66 -0.86 -1.54 10.27
CA LEU A 66 -2.04 -2.20 10.84
C LEU A 66 -2.02 -3.74 10.65
N ASN A 67 -1.60 -4.21 9.47
CA ASN A 67 -1.43 -5.65 9.23
C ASN A 67 -0.30 -6.24 10.09
N VAL A 68 0.81 -5.52 10.24
CA VAL A 68 1.93 -5.89 11.12
C VAL A 68 1.46 -6.00 12.58
N LEU A 69 0.68 -5.04 13.06
CA LEU A 69 0.08 -5.05 14.39
C LEU A 69 -0.90 -6.21 14.57
N ALA A 70 -1.73 -6.49 13.58
CA ALA A 70 -2.65 -7.63 13.61
C ALA A 70 -1.89 -8.96 13.70
N ALA A 71 -0.85 -9.14 12.88
CA ALA A 71 -0.01 -10.33 12.89
C ALA A 71 0.76 -10.48 14.21
N THR A 72 1.36 -9.39 14.70
CA THR A 72 2.10 -9.34 15.98
C THR A 72 1.19 -9.67 17.15
N THR A 73 0.01 -9.06 17.22
CA THR A 73 -1.00 -9.33 18.27
C THR A 73 -1.41 -10.80 18.26
N THR A 74 -1.64 -11.36 17.07
CA THR A 74 -2.00 -12.77 16.92
C THR A 74 -0.87 -13.68 17.38
N ALA A 75 0.37 -13.41 16.96
CA ALA A 75 1.53 -14.22 17.31
C ALA A 75 1.83 -14.18 18.82
N LEU A 76 1.79 -13.00 19.42
CA LEU A 76 1.91 -12.81 20.87
C LEU A 76 0.81 -13.56 21.62
N ALA A 77 -0.44 -13.49 21.15
CA ALA A 77 -1.56 -14.22 21.74
C ALA A 77 -1.35 -15.75 21.67
N LEU A 78 -0.66 -16.24 20.64
CA LEU A 78 -0.29 -17.66 20.50
C LEU A 78 0.97 -18.05 21.32
N GLY A 79 1.57 -17.10 22.05
CA GLY A 79 2.76 -17.34 22.85
C GLY A 79 4.06 -17.43 22.04
N ILE A 80 4.06 -16.92 20.80
CA ILE A 80 5.28 -16.79 19.99
C ILE A 80 6.11 -15.65 20.56
N ASP A 81 7.42 -15.88 20.72
CA ASP A 81 8.33 -14.90 21.28
C ASP A 81 8.65 -13.75 20.30
N GLY A 82 9.09 -12.62 20.85
CA GLY A 82 9.32 -11.40 20.08
C GLY A 82 10.45 -11.50 19.04
N GLU A 83 11.48 -12.31 19.28
CA GLU A 83 12.59 -12.50 18.33
C GLU A 83 12.11 -13.26 17.10
N THR A 84 11.31 -14.31 17.29
CA THR A 84 10.66 -15.04 16.20
C THR A 84 9.74 -14.12 15.37
N ILE A 85 8.95 -13.26 16.03
CA ILE A 85 8.06 -12.30 15.35
C ILE A 85 8.87 -11.28 14.53
N GLN A 86 9.89 -10.68 15.14
CA GLN A 86 10.77 -9.71 14.49
C GLN A 86 11.41 -10.31 13.23
N ASN A 87 11.98 -11.50 13.35
CA ASN A 87 12.62 -12.20 12.24
C ASN A 87 11.63 -12.58 11.13
N ALA A 88 10.40 -12.99 11.48
CA ALA A 88 9.40 -13.33 10.48
C ALA A 88 8.95 -12.09 9.68
N LEU A 89 8.71 -10.97 10.36
CA LEU A 89 8.26 -9.73 9.74
C LEU A 89 9.34 -9.05 8.91
N SER A 90 10.60 -9.04 9.36
CA SER A 90 11.72 -8.45 8.60
C SER A 90 12.01 -9.18 7.29
N ASN A 91 11.66 -10.47 7.22
CA ASN A 91 11.86 -11.31 6.04
C ASN A 91 10.62 -11.42 5.15
N PHE A 92 9.48 -10.87 5.55
CA PHE A 92 8.26 -10.90 4.74
C PHE A 92 8.41 -10.00 3.49
N LYS A 93 8.17 -10.55 2.31
CA LYS A 93 8.36 -9.87 1.01
C LYS A 93 7.06 -9.44 0.33
N GLY A 94 5.95 -9.47 1.07
CA GLY A 94 4.62 -9.21 0.51
C GLY A 94 3.97 -10.47 -0.05
N ILE A 95 2.86 -10.26 -0.76
CA ILE A 95 2.11 -11.31 -1.48
C ILE A 95 1.97 -10.81 -2.92
N ASP A 96 2.11 -11.70 -3.90
CA ASP A 96 2.01 -11.33 -5.31
C ASP A 96 0.70 -10.57 -5.62
N GLY A 97 0.84 -9.38 -6.21
CA GLY A 97 -0.25 -8.45 -6.53
C GLY A 97 -0.81 -7.67 -5.33
N ARG A 98 -0.25 -7.82 -4.13
CA ARG A 98 -0.61 -7.10 -2.91
C ARG A 98 0.63 -6.44 -2.33
N THR A 99 0.87 -5.19 -2.74
CA THR A 99 2.05 -4.40 -2.38
C THR A 99 3.31 -5.28 -2.40
N ASN A 100 3.71 -5.71 -3.58
CA ASN A 100 4.96 -6.46 -3.78
C ASN A 100 5.95 -5.61 -4.57
N VAL A 101 7.24 -5.82 -4.34
CA VAL A 101 8.32 -5.15 -5.07
C VAL A 101 8.95 -6.14 -6.05
N ARG A 102 9.00 -5.75 -7.32
CA ARG A 102 9.69 -6.50 -8.36
C ARG A 102 10.84 -5.67 -8.91
N GLU A 103 12.06 -6.19 -8.75
CA GLU A 103 13.26 -5.63 -9.38
C GLU A 103 13.21 -5.91 -10.90
N ILE A 104 13.45 -4.87 -11.70
CA ILE A 104 13.49 -4.94 -13.17
C ILE A 104 14.93 -4.82 -13.67
N ASP A 105 15.75 -4.01 -12.99
CA ASP A 105 17.15 -3.82 -13.31
C ASP A 105 17.96 -3.62 -12.03
N GLU A 106 18.59 -4.69 -11.55
CA GLU A 106 19.42 -4.66 -10.35
C GLU A 106 20.63 -3.72 -10.48
N LYS A 107 21.14 -3.48 -11.69
CA LYS A 107 22.31 -2.61 -11.89
C LYS A 107 21.96 -1.14 -11.73
N ASN A 108 20.76 -0.76 -12.17
CA ASN A 108 20.25 0.60 -12.08
C ASN A 108 19.32 0.82 -10.88
N GLY A 109 19.03 -0.24 -10.11
CA GLY A 109 18.13 -0.20 -8.96
C GLY A 109 16.68 0.10 -9.34
N LEU A 110 16.27 -0.28 -10.55
CA LEU A 110 14.91 -0.02 -11.05
C LEU A 110 13.96 -1.11 -10.58
N ARG A 111 12.85 -0.66 -9.99
CA ARG A 111 11.84 -1.54 -9.42
C ARG A 111 10.40 -1.09 -9.72
N ILE A 112 9.48 -2.04 -9.59
CA ILE A 112 8.04 -1.82 -9.63
C ILE A 112 7.45 -2.17 -8.26
N ILE A 113 6.72 -1.24 -7.66
CA ILE A 113 5.78 -1.53 -6.57
C ILE A 113 4.44 -1.85 -7.23
N GLU A 114 3.96 -3.08 -7.04
CA GLU A 114 2.78 -3.60 -7.71
C GLU A 114 1.57 -3.63 -6.76
N GLU A 115 0.49 -2.99 -7.21
CA GLU A 115 -0.83 -2.95 -6.59
C GLU A 115 -1.85 -3.51 -7.59
N ILE A 116 -1.76 -4.82 -7.82
CA ILE A 116 -2.49 -5.52 -8.88
C ILE A 116 -3.56 -6.42 -8.28
N ASN A 117 -4.78 -5.87 -8.11
CA ASN A 117 -5.85 -6.60 -7.45
C ASN A 117 -7.25 -6.26 -8.03
N PRO A 118 -8.12 -7.26 -8.23
CA PRO A 118 -9.50 -7.04 -8.70
C PRO A 118 -10.33 -6.12 -7.80
N GLY A 119 -10.13 -6.22 -6.49
CA GLY A 119 -10.87 -5.43 -5.49
C GLY A 119 -10.20 -4.10 -5.13
N ILE A 120 -9.36 -3.54 -6.02
CA ILE A 120 -8.79 -2.22 -5.77
C ILE A 120 -9.90 -1.16 -5.83
N ASN A 121 -9.91 -0.28 -4.83
CA ASN A 121 -10.88 0.80 -4.71
C ASN A 121 -10.18 2.14 -4.58
N THR A 122 -10.94 3.24 -4.63
CA THR A 122 -10.40 4.60 -4.58
C THR A 122 -9.46 4.83 -3.38
N LYS A 123 -9.80 4.34 -2.19
CA LYS A 123 -8.96 4.49 -0.99
C LYS A 123 -7.64 3.71 -1.08
N ALA A 124 -7.65 2.53 -1.68
CA ALA A 124 -6.44 1.74 -1.89
C ALA A 124 -5.49 2.47 -2.86
N ILE A 125 -6.03 3.06 -3.93
CA ILE A 125 -5.25 3.86 -4.89
C ILE A 125 -4.66 5.10 -4.22
N GLU A 126 -5.47 5.85 -3.47
CA GLU A 126 -5.01 7.00 -2.66
C GLU A 126 -3.89 6.60 -1.70
N SER A 127 -4.06 5.48 -0.99
CA SER A 127 -3.07 4.97 -0.04
C SER A 127 -1.77 4.58 -0.72
N SER A 128 -1.86 3.99 -1.92
CA SER A 128 -0.69 3.56 -2.69
C SER A 128 0.14 4.74 -3.17
N ILE A 129 -0.51 5.76 -3.72
CA ILE A 129 0.15 7.01 -4.15
C ILE A 129 0.81 7.71 -2.96
N ASN A 130 0.16 7.70 -1.79
CA ASN A 130 0.71 8.29 -0.58
C ASN A 130 1.97 7.59 -0.05
N MET A 131 2.24 6.32 -0.42
CA MET A 131 3.48 5.61 -0.03
C MET A 131 4.73 6.29 -0.61
N ILE A 132 4.59 6.91 -1.79
CA ILE A 132 5.71 7.50 -2.54
C ILE A 132 5.61 9.03 -2.63
N LYS A 133 4.72 9.66 -1.85
CA LYS A 133 4.40 11.09 -2.00
C LYS A 133 5.61 12.02 -1.86
N ASP A 134 6.61 11.61 -1.09
CA ASP A 134 7.83 12.38 -0.83
C ASP A 134 9.03 11.86 -1.67
N ILE A 135 8.78 11.05 -2.71
CA ILE A 135 9.81 10.40 -3.53
C ILE A 135 9.65 10.77 -5.02
N ASP A 136 10.51 11.66 -5.51
CA ASP A 136 10.51 12.16 -6.90
C ASP A 136 10.99 11.13 -7.97
N ASN A 137 11.37 9.92 -7.57
CA ASN A 137 11.96 8.91 -8.47
C ASN A 137 10.97 7.89 -9.05
N TYR A 138 9.66 8.15 -8.92
CA TYR A 138 8.63 7.24 -9.38
C TYR A 138 7.79 7.81 -10.52
N TYR A 139 7.44 6.93 -11.46
CA TYR A 139 6.27 7.06 -12.32
C TYR A 139 5.09 6.35 -11.65
N ILE A 140 3.93 6.99 -11.65
CA ILE A 140 2.66 6.41 -11.21
C ILE A 140 1.95 5.92 -12.45
N LEU A 141 1.63 4.64 -12.51
CA LEU A 141 0.81 4.04 -13.57
C LEU A 141 -0.51 3.60 -12.95
N ILE A 142 -1.63 4.08 -13.50
CA ILE A 142 -2.98 3.72 -13.04
C ILE A 142 -3.79 3.18 -14.21
N GLY A 143 -4.29 1.96 -14.07
CA GLY A 143 -5.17 1.37 -15.07
C GLY A 143 -6.01 0.22 -14.54
N GLY A 144 -6.69 -0.43 -15.47
CA GLY A 144 -7.49 -1.61 -15.19
C GLY A 144 -8.76 -1.70 -16.01
N LYS A 145 -9.46 -2.82 -15.80
CA LYS A 145 -10.67 -3.19 -16.53
C LYS A 145 -11.93 -2.99 -15.67
N TYR A 146 -13.06 -2.73 -16.32
CA TYR A 146 -14.37 -2.69 -15.67
C TYR A 146 -15.01 -4.08 -15.54
N GLY A 147 -16.04 -4.20 -14.69
CA GLY A 147 -16.80 -5.45 -14.55
C GLY A 147 -16.03 -6.56 -13.83
N VAL A 148 -14.99 -6.17 -13.09
CA VAL A 148 -14.10 -7.09 -12.36
C VAL A 148 -14.71 -7.51 -11.01
N THR A 149 -15.37 -6.57 -10.33
CA THR A 149 -16.10 -6.77 -9.06
C THR A 149 -17.46 -6.09 -9.13
N CYS A 150 -18.38 -6.43 -8.23
CA CYS A 150 -19.69 -5.76 -8.14
C CYS A 150 -19.59 -4.29 -7.72
N GLU A 151 -18.50 -3.94 -7.03
CA GLU A 151 -18.16 -2.56 -6.64
C GLU A 151 -17.25 -1.96 -7.71
N GLU A 152 -17.61 -0.78 -8.21
CA GLU A 152 -16.79 -0.02 -9.15
C GLU A 152 -16.01 1.08 -8.43
N ILE A 153 -14.93 1.54 -9.06
CA ILE A 153 -14.13 2.65 -8.52
C ILE A 153 -14.95 3.94 -8.63
N ASP A 154 -14.99 4.72 -7.55
CA ASP A 154 -15.53 6.08 -7.61
C ASP A 154 -14.52 6.98 -8.33
N GLU A 155 -14.70 7.08 -9.65
CA GLU A 155 -13.83 7.82 -10.55
C GLU A 155 -13.92 9.33 -10.37
N ASP A 156 -15.05 9.86 -9.91
CA ASP A 156 -15.18 11.31 -9.66
C ASP A 156 -14.33 11.70 -8.44
N LYS A 157 -14.40 10.90 -7.37
CA LYS A 157 -13.53 11.07 -6.21
C LYS A 157 -12.05 10.86 -6.58
N LEU A 158 -11.75 9.81 -7.33
CA LEU A 158 -10.37 9.49 -7.71
C LEU A 158 -9.76 10.58 -8.60
N SER A 159 -10.51 11.06 -9.60
CA SER A 159 -10.03 12.10 -10.52
C SER A 159 -9.71 13.41 -9.79
N LYS A 160 -10.56 13.81 -8.82
CA LYS A 160 -10.30 14.99 -7.97
C LYS A 160 -9.03 14.81 -7.14
N PHE A 161 -8.88 13.66 -6.49
CA PHE A 161 -7.67 13.34 -5.73
C PHE A 161 -6.41 13.40 -6.60
N ILE A 162 -6.43 12.77 -7.79
CA ILE A 162 -5.28 12.79 -8.72
C ILE A 162 -4.95 14.24 -9.13
N GLN A 163 -5.95 15.04 -9.46
CA GLN A 163 -5.74 16.44 -9.84
C GLN A 163 -5.11 17.26 -8.70
N GLU A 164 -5.60 17.12 -7.47
CA GLU A 164 -5.04 17.77 -6.28
C GLU A 164 -3.61 17.30 -6.02
N TYR A 165 -3.36 15.99 -6.11
CA TYR A 165 -2.04 15.41 -5.92
C TYR A 165 -1.03 15.95 -6.94
N LEU A 166 -1.35 15.94 -8.24
CA LEU A 166 -0.45 16.46 -9.28
C LEU A 166 -0.24 17.97 -9.16
N THR A 167 -1.26 18.72 -8.73
CA THR A 167 -1.15 20.16 -8.46
C THR A 167 -0.14 20.44 -7.35
N ASN A 168 -0.16 19.64 -6.29
CA ASN A 168 0.73 19.80 -5.14
C ASN A 168 2.12 19.18 -5.37
N ASN A 169 2.24 18.26 -6.34
CA ASN A 169 3.46 17.54 -6.66
C ASN A 169 3.81 17.69 -8.15
N PRO A 170 4.27 18.88 -8.60
CA PRO A 170 4.46 19.18 -10.01
C PRO A 170 5.55 18.36 -10.72
N LYS A 171 6.36 17.60 -9.96
CA LYS A 171 7.37 16.67 -10.49
C LYS A 171 6.86 15.23 -10.62
N ALA A 172 5.67 14.92 -10.10
CA ALA A 172 5.10 13.60 -10.21
C ALA A 172 4.78 13.28 -11.67
N ASN A 173 5.16 12.08 -12.10
CA ASN A 173 4.88 11.60 -13.45
C ASN A 173 3.74 10.58 -13.36
N LEU A 174 2.65 10.82 -14.09
CA LEU A 174 1.49 9.94 -14.14
C LEU A 174 1.23 9.50 -15.58
N ILE A 175 1.12 8.19 -15.78
CA ILE A 175 0.60 7.61 -17.02
C ILE A 175 -0.68 6.85 -16.66
N LEU A 176 -1.77 7.18 -17.35
CA LEU A 176 -3.02 6.46 -17.26
C LEU A 176 -3.04 5.38 -18.33
N THR A 177 -3.53 4.19 -18.00
CA THR A 177 -3.55 3.08 -18.93
C THR A 177 -4.89 2.39 -18.98
N ASP A 178 -5.18 1.73 -20.10
CA ASP A 178 -6.38 0.88 -20.25
C ASP A 178 -7.71 1.68 -20.11
N GLU A 179 -8.83 0.97 -19.98
CA GLU A 179 -10.20 1.49 -19.91
C GLU A 179 -10.41 2.46 -18.74
N LEU A 180 -9.98 2.06 -17.53
CA LEU A 180 -10.05 2.93 -16.35
C LEU A 180 -9.23 4.20 -16.55
N GLY A 181 -7.99 4.07 -17.05
CA GLY A 181 -7.12 5.22 -17.31
C GLY A 181 -7.74 6.19 -18.31
N LYS A 182 -8.35 5.68 -19.38
CA LYS A 182 -9.04 6.49 -20.38
C LYS A 182 -10.23 7.26 -19.81
N SER A 183 -10.97 6.66 -18.88
CA SER A 183 -12.09 7.33 -18.23
C SER A 183 -11.62 8.43 -17.28
N LEU A 184 -10.60 8.14 -16.46
CA LEU A 184 -9.97 9.11 -15.57
C LEU A 184 -9.37 10.29 -16.34
N GLU A 185 -8.67 10.04 -17.45
CA GLU A 185 -8.10 11.08 -18.31
C GLU A 185 -9.19 12.08 -18.74
N LYS A 186 -10.32 11.58 -19.26
CA LYS A 186 -11.44 12.43 -19.68
C LYS A 186 -11.99 13.28 -18.54
N LYS A 187 -12.18 12.67 -17.36
CA LYS A 187 -12.71 13.37 -16.18
C LYS A 187 -11.74 14.43 -15.68
N ILE A 188 -10.46 14.12 -15.58
CA ILE A 188 -9.46 15.07 -15.13
C ILE A 188 -9.35 16.22 -16.13
N ASN A 189 -9.27 15.94 -17.44
CA ASN A 189 -9.23 16.96 -18.49
C ASN A 189 -10.45 17.88 -18.47
N ALA A 190 -11.64 17.35 -18.17
CA ALA A 190 -12.85 18.16 -18.02
C ALA A 190 -12.80 19.13 -16.81
N MET A 191 -12.06 18.78 -15.77
CA MET A 191 -11.84 19.62 -14.57
C MET A 191 -10.58 20.51 -14.69
N ASN A 192 -9.80 20.37 -15.77
CA ASN A 192 -8.42 20.81 -15.82
C ASN A 192 -8.25 22.30 -16.14
N GLU A 193 -8.61 23.17 -15.18
CA GLU A 193 -8.40 24.62 -15.27
C GLU A 193 -6.91 25.00 -15.42
N LYS A 194 -5.99 24.11 -15.01
CA LYS A 194 -4.53 24.35 -14.96
C LYS A 194 -3.74 23.71 -16.12
N GLN A 195 -4.40 23.09 -17.10
CA GLN A 195 -3.75 22.41 -18.24
C GLN A 195 -2.67 21.37 -17.83
N LEU A 196 -2.90 20.61 -16.75
CA LEU A 196 -2.06 19.45 -16.43
C LEU A 196 -2.03 18.49 -17.63
N LYS A 197 -0.85 18.23 -18.20
CA LYS A 197 -0.71 17.24 -19.27
C LYS A 197 -0.74 15.85 -18.65
N ILE A 198 -1.85 15.13 -18.83
CA ILE A 198 -1.97 13.73 -18.44
C ILE A 198 -1.83 12.89 -19.69
N GLU A 199 -0.98 11.88 -19.62
CA GLU A 199 -0.74 10.96 -20.72
C GLU A 199 -1.60 9.70 -20.53
N HIS A 200 -2.28 9.28 -21.60
CA HIS A 200 -2.96 7.99 -21.68
C HIS A 200 -2.27 7.09 -22.70
N ILE A 201 -1.93 5.87 -22.28
CA ILE A 201 -1.33 4.83 -23.11
C ILE A 201 -2.13 3.56 -22.91
N GLU A 202 -2.72 3.01 -23.98
CA GLU A 202 -3.63 1.87 -23.87
C GLU A 202 -2.92 0.62 -23.30
N ASP A 203 -1.70 0.32 -23.77
CA ASP A 203 -0.90 -0.81 -23.29
C ASP A 203 -0.03 -0.40 -22.09
N TYR A 204 -0.28 -1.02 -20.93
CA TYR A 204 0.51 -0.75 -19.73
C TYR A 204 1.98 -1.21 -19.87
N HIS A 205 2.30 -2.16 -20.75
CA HIS A 205 3.68 -2.56 -21.00
C HIS A 205 4.47 -1.42 -21.67
N GLU A 206 3.84 -0.71 -22.61
CA GLU A 206 4.43 0.48 -23.23
C GLU A 206 4.64 1.60 -22.20
N ALA A 207 3.64 1.83 -21.33
CA ALA A 207 3.77 2.78 -20.22
C ALA A 207 4.91 2.42 -19.25
N GLN A 208 5.08 1.14 -18.93
CA GLN A 208 6.18 0.67 -18.09
C GLN A 208 7.54 0.90 -18.76
N ASN A 209 7.65 0.59 -20.07
CA ASN A 209 8.88 0.81 -20.83
C ASN A 209 9.30 2.28 -20.83
N ILE A 210 8.35 3.22 -20.97
CA ILE A 210 8.65 4.66 -20.89
C ILE A 210 9.28 5.02 -19.54
N ALA A 211 8.73 4.54 -18.43
CA ALA A 211 9.29 4.82 -17.11
C ALA A 211 10.70 4.23 -16.96
N ILE A 212 10.92 3.00 -17.45
CA ILE A 212 12.22 2.31 -17.43
C ILE A 212 13.25 3.06 -18.27
N GLU A 213 12.91 3.48 -19.49
CA GLU A 213 13.78 4.26 -20.38
C GLU A 213 14.16 5.62 -19.80
N ASN A 214 13.31 6.20 -18.95
CA ASN A 214 13.58 7.42 -18.19
C ASN A 214 14.34 7.16 -16.87
N ASN A 215 14.77 5.92 -16.62
CA ASN A 215 15.46 5.48 -15.40
C ASN A 215 14.68 5.82 -14.12
N LYS A 216 13.37 5.54 -14.13
CA LYS A 216 12.45 5.77 -13.01
C LYS A 216 11.88 4.48 -12.48
N ASN A 217 11.68 4.43 -11.17
CA ASN A 217 10.89 3.39 -10.53
C ASN A 217 9.42 3.54 -10.90
N ILE A 218 8.64 2.48 -10.68
CA ILE A 218 7.22 2.45 -11.05
C ILE A 218 6.39 2.11 -9.83
N LEU A 219 5.33 2.88 -9.58
CA LEU A 219 4.19 2.44 -8.78
C LEU A 219 3.10 2.03 -9.74
N PHE A 220 2.87 0.73 -9.87
CA PHE A 220 1.92 0.17 -10.83
C PHE A 220 0.64 -0.25 -10.14
N ILE A 221 -0.41 0.53 -10.33
CA ILE A 221 -1.73 0.36 -9.74
C ILE A 221 -2.66 -0.15 -10.84
N TYR A 222 -3.06 -1.41 -10.77
CA TYR A 222 -3.81 -2.02 -11.85
C TYR A 222 -4.97 -2.89 -11.37
N ARG A 223 -6.18 -2.56 -11.79
CA ARG A 223 -7.37 -3.38 -11.52
C ARG A 223 -7.46 -4.54 -12.52
N SER A 224 -6.91 -5.69 -12.13
CA SER A 224 -6.88 -6.92 -12.94
C SER A 224 -8.12 -7.80 -12.73
N ASN A 225 -8.54 -8.54 -13.76
CA ASN A 225 -9.53 -9.61 -13.62
C ASN A 225 -8.99 -10.82 -12.80
N TYR A 226 -9.84 -11.49 -12.01
CA TYR A 226 -9.47 -12.69 -11.24
C TYR A 226 -8.89 -13.82 -12.11
N SER A 227 -9.29 -13.89 -13.39
CA SER A 227 -8.80 -14.85 -14.37
C SER A 227 -7.43 -14.51 -14.98
N GLN A 228 -6.89 -13.31 -14.72
CA GLN A 228 -5.60 -12.84 -15.22
C GLN A 228 -4.48 -13.03 -14.19
N VAL A 229 -4.46 -14.18 -13.51
CA VAL A 229 -3.43 -14.52 -12.51
C VAL A 229 -2.02 -14.53 -13.14
N SER A 230 -1.89 -14.78 -14.45
CA SER A 230 -0.62 -14.70 -15.19
C SER A 230 -0.08 -13.28 -15.39
N LYS A 231 -0.79 -12.25 -14.91
CA LYS A 231 -0.31 -10.86 -14.84
C LYS A 231 0.16 -10.46 -13.43
N ARG A 232 0.12 -11.41 -12.48
CA ARG A 232 0.70 -11.28 -11.14
C ARG A 232 2.11 -11.83 -11.13
#